data_AF-A0AA41KKM9-F1
#
_entry.id   AF-A0AA41KKM9-F1
#
_cell.length_a   1.000
_cell.length_b   1.000
_cell.length_c   1.000
_cell.angle_alpha   90.00
_cell.angle_beta   90.00
_cell.angle_gamma   90.00
#
_symmetry.space_group_name_H-M   'P 1'
#
loop_
_entity.id
_entity.type
_entity.pdbx_description
1 polymer ?
#
loop_
_entity_poly.entity_id
_entity_poly.type
_entity_poly.pdbx_seq_one_letter_code
_entity_poly.pdbx_strand_id
1 'polypeptide(L)'
;MELTLDGDVVRAGGEARERFYDSRGYGRARNGDLDLAPVEAAHLLYRGDIEGIDGMDFRALLTSSAVSEVAFLVYKDLRDRGFYLSPAREGWVDDPAGADFVVYPRGKGPWDGAVAYRVRVVGERDTVDAAALGECVLAVVDEESEVTYLETDRPAVGGTSVAAVPETEGDLLAERVLCWDPPAALYESAFYGQRLDDDGAVQLSLVEAAYLAREGLLSVDGGADAVVERGRAVEGERFDRRLAVYDALRSSGVAPKTGFKFGADFRTYADVTSADDLGHSELLVRVLPADHAFEPRDLALDVRLAHGVRKRMAFALVDDAGDIEWVAVERLTP
;
A
#
# COMPACT_ATOMS: atom_id res chain seq x y z
N MET A 1 -6.58 37.00 23.47
CA MET A 1 -5.55 36.81 22.43
C MET A 1 -6.22 36.97 21.09
N GLU A 2 -5.71 37.84 20.23
CA GLU A 2 -6.29 38.10 18.90
C GLU A 2 -5.61 37.20 17.87
N LEU A 3 -6.42 36.45 17.10
CA LEU A 3 -5.98 35.60 16.01
C LEU A 3 -6.70 36.03 14.74
N THR A 4 -5.95 36.14 13.65
CA THR A 4 -6.46 36.61 12.35
C THR A 4 -6.15 35.60 11.26
N LEU A 5 -7.09 35.36 10.35
CA LEU A 5 -6.94 34.47 9.21
C LEU A 5 -6.47 35.28 7.99
N ASP A 6 -5.26 34.99 7.53
CA ASP A 6 -4.63 35.59 6.34
C ASP A 6 -4.41 34.50 5.29
N GLY A 7 -5.37 34.40 4.35
CA GLY A 7 -5.39 33.33 3.35
C GLY A 7 -5.56 31.95 4.01
N ASP A 8 -4.49 31.15 4.00
CA ASP A 8 -4.44 29.81 4.57
C ASP A 8 -3.51 29.71 5.80
N VAL A 9 -3.25 30.84 6.46
CA VAL A 9 -2.45 30.92 7.69
C VAL A 9 -3.19 31.75 8.74
N VAL A 10 -3.26 31.24 9.96
CA VAL A 10 -3.78 31.97 11.12
C VAL A 10 -2.60 32.60 11.87
N ARG A 11 -2.57 33.94 11.95
CA ARG A 11 -1.52 34.71 12.61
C ARG A 11 -1.87 34.92 14.08
N ALA A 12 -0.91 34.71 14.96
CA ALA A 12 -1.02 34.97 16.38
C ALA A 12 0.28 35.58 16.95
N GLY A 13 0.18 36.41 17.99
CA GLY A 13 1.34 37.10 18.58
C GLY A 13 2.22 36.21 19.47
N GLY A 14 3.30 36.78 20.02
CA GLY A 14 4.27 36.05 20.84
C GLY A 14 3.71 35.30 22.07
N GLU A 15 2.67 35.81 22.74
CA GLU A 15 2.01 35.06 23.83
C GLU A 15 1.42 33.73 23.32
N ALA A 16 0.90 33.71 22.10
CA ALA A 16 0.38 32.50 21.46
C ALA A 16 1.49 31.50 21.17
N ARG A 17 2.65 32.01 20.72
CA ARG A 17 3.84 31.18 20.47
C ARG A 17 4.27 30.45 21.73
N GLU A 18 4.48 31.15 22.84
CA GLU A 18 4.90 30.53 24.10
C GLU A 18 3.87 29.49 24.57
N ARG A 19 2.58 29.83 24.46
CA ARG A 19 1.47 28.99 24.92
C ARG A 19 1.21 27.76 24.04
N PHE A 20 1.38 27.84 22.72
CA PHE A 20 0.92 26.79 21.81
C PHE A 20 2.04 26.13 21.02
N TYR A 21 3.04 26.88 20.60
CA TYR A 21 4.24 26.30 19.99
C TYR A 21 5.09 25.72 21.11
N ASP A 22 5.82 26.53 21.87
CA ASP A 22 6.91 26.08 22.74
C ASP A 22 6.51 24.97 23.73
N SER A 23 5.26 24.98 24.22
CA SER A 23 4.78 23.96 25.16
C SER A 23 4.03 22.77 24.54
N ARG A 24 3.46 22.91 23.33
CA ARG A 24 2.47 21.95 22.78
C ARG A 24 2.67 21.59 21.29
N GLY A 25 3.64 22.20 20.62
CA GLY A 25 4.01 21.89 19.24
C GLY A 25 2.93 22.22 18.22
N TYR A 26 2.19 23.32 18.40
CA TYR A 26 1.28 23.85 17.39
C TYR A 26 1.95 24.94 16.58
N GLY A 27 1.74 24.93 15.27
CA GLY A 27 2.17 25.99 14.37
C GLY A 27 3.67 26.05 14.15
N ARG A 28 4.10 27.21 13.65
CA ARG A 28 5.48 27.54 13.31
C ARG A 28 5.82 28.92 13.85
N ALA A 29 6.97 29.02 14.55
CA ALA A 29 7.45 30.32 15.01
C ALA A 29 7.88 31.22 13.84
N ARG A 30 7.48 32.49 13.88
CA ARG A 30 7.83 33.53 12.91
C ARG A 30 8.24 34.81 13.63
N ASN A 31 9.53 35.14 13.63
CA ASN A 31 10.04 36.42 14.17
C ASN A 31 9.54 36.80 15.58
N GLY A 32 9.32 35.82 16.46
CA GLY A 32 8.74 36.07 17.79
C GLY A 32 7.27 35.70 17.91
N ASP A 33 6.54 35.69 16.80
CA ASP A 33 5.12 35.36 16.70
C ASP A 33 4.90 33.89 16.32
N LEU A 34 3.63 33.53 16.13
CA LEU A 34 3.16 32.21 15.74
C LEU A 34 2.31 32.27 14.47
N ASP A 35 2.61 31.39 13.53
CA ASP A 35 1.74 31.06 12.40
C ASP A 35 1.12 29.67 12.65
N LEU A 36 -0.18 29.54 12.53
CA LEU A 36 -0.94 28.28 12.65
C LEU A 36 -1.58 27.94 11.30
N ALA A 37 -1.63 26.66 10.95
CA ALA A 37 -2.51 26.25 9.86
C ALA A 37 -3.97 26.27 10.36
N PRO A 38 -4.95 26.49 9.46
CA PRO A 38 -6.36 26.48 9.81
C PRO A 38 -6.80 25.24 10.58
N VAL A 39 -6.29 24.05 10.24
CA VAL A 39 -6.59 22.79 10.95
C VAL A 39 -6.10 22.77 12.39
N GLU A 40 -4.92 23.36 12.65
CA GLU A 40 -4.37 23.46 14.00
C GLU A 40 -5.19 24.44 14.84
N ALA A 41 -5.60 25.55 14.23
CA ALA A 41 -6.43 26.56 14.88
C ALA A 41 -7.85 26.05 15.15
N ALA A 42 -8.43 25.27 14.22
CA ALA A 42 -9.69 24.55 14.42
C ALA A 42 -9.61 23.61 15.63
N HIS A 43 -8.50 22.88 15.79
CA HIS A 43 -8.30 22.02 16.96
C HIS A 43 -8.17 22.81 18.27
N LEU A 44 -7.51 23.97 18.26
CA LEU A 44 -7.45 24.84 19.44
C LEU A 44 -8.83 25.41 19.79
N LEU A 45 -9.65 25.81 18.81
CA LEU A 45 -11.05 26.22 19.02
C LEU A 45 -11.90 25.07 19.57
N TYR A 46 -11.80 23.88 18.98
CA TYR A 46 -12.51 22.68 19.43
C TYR A 46 -12.22 22.36 20.90
N ARG A 47 -10.97 22.51 21.33
CA ARG A 47 -10.55 22.32 22.73
C ARG A 47 -10.93 23.45 23.67
N GLY A 48 -11.44 24.58 23.16
CA GLY A 48 -11.67 25.80 23.94
C GLY A 48 -10.38 26.47 24.42
N ASP A 49 -9.24 26.20 23.77
CA ASP A 49 -7.96 26.82 24.11
C ASP A 49 -7.89 28.29 23.65
N ILE A 50 -8.65 28.63 22.60
CA ILE A 50 -8.87 29.97 22.06
C ILE A 50 -10.38 30.21 21.84
N GLU A 51 -10.80 31.47 21.86
CA GLU A 51 -12.24 31.84 21.80
C GLU A 51 -12.74 32.05 20.37
N GLY A 52 -11.87 32.47 19.45
CA GLY A 52 -12.24 32.76 18.07
C GLY A 52 -11.07 33.20 17.20
N ILE A 53 -11.29 33.22 15.88
CA ILE A 53 -10.34 33.72 14.86
C ILE A 53 -11.14 34.64 13.95
N ASP A 54 -10.83 35.94 13.89
CA ASP A 54 -11.65 36.95 13.20
C ASP A 54 -13.16 36.86 13.54
N GLY A 55 -13.48 36.54 14.80
CA GLY A 55 -14.84 36.36 15.27
C GLY A 55 -15.52 35.03 14.86
N MET A 56 -14.82 34.16 14.14
CA MET A 56 -15.29 32.79 13.85
C MET A 56 -14.99 31.86 15.03
N ASP A 57 -16.02 31.14 15.47
CA ASP A 57 -15.89 30.02 16.41
C ASP A 57 -15.53 28.71 15.68
N PHE A 58 -15.39 27.61 16.42
CA PHE A 58 -15.07 26.30 15.85
C PHE A 58 -16.04 25.89 14.73
N ARG A 59 -17.34 26.07 14.95
CA ARG A 59 -18.38 25.66 13.99
C ARG A 59 -18.24 26.46 12.71
N ALA A 60 -18.14 27.79 12.81
CA ALA A 60 -17.99 28.68 11.67
C ALA A 60 -16.74 28.32 10.86
N LEU A 61 -15.60 28.08 11.51
CA LEU A 61 -14.36 27.72 10.84
C LEU A 61 -14.43 26.34 10.16
N LEU A 62 -14.97 25.31 10.83
CA LEU A 62 -15.07 23.96 10.27
C LEU A 62 -16.00 23.90 9.05
N THR A 63 -17.07 24.71 9.04
CA THR A 63 -17.99 24.80 7.88
C THR A 63 -17.51 25.75 6.77
N SER A 64 -16.35 26.38 6.94
CA SER A 64 -15.73 27.26 5.94
C SER A 64 -14.86 26.45 4.96
N SER A 65 -14.41 27.08 3.88
CA SER A 65 -13.39 26.49 3.00
C SER A 65 -11.96 26.54 3.56
N ALA A 66 -11.75 27.12 4.74
CA ALA A 66 -10.40 27.25 5.31
C ALA A 66 -9.85 25.95 5.87
N VAL A 67 -10.72 24.99 6.26
CA VAL A 67 -10.33 23.73 6.90
C VAL A 67 -11.02 22.57 6.22
N SER A 68 -10.26 21.56 5.81
CA SER A 68 -10.84 20.27 5.43
C SER A 68 -11.35 19.56 6.68
N GLU A 69 -12.64 19.22 6.72
CA GLU A 69 -13.24 18.44 7.80
C GLU A 69 -12.53 17.09 7.99
N VAL A 70 -12.20 16.42 6.89
CA VAL A 70 -11.47 15.14 6.89
C VAL A 70 -10.09 15.30 7.53
N ALA A 71 -9.35 16.34 7.15
CA ALA A 71 -8.04 16.66 7.75
C ALA A 71 -8.17 17.02 9.24
N PHE A 72 -9.22 17.72 9.64
CA PHE A 72 -9.49 18.02 11.04
C PHE A 72 -9.74 16.75 11.86
N LEU A 73 -10.53 15.79 11.34
CA LEU A 73 -10.82 14.53 12.04
C LEU A 73 -9.55 13.71 12.28
N VAL A 74 -8.68 13.60 11.27
CA VAL A 74 -7.37 12.93 11.41
C VAL A 74 -6.47 13.68 12.40
N TYR A 75 -6.37 15.00 12.28
CA TYR A 75 -5.55 15.81 13.17
C TYR A 75 -5.99 15.67 14.63
N LYS A 76 -7.31 15.72 14.87
CA LYS A 76 -7.91 15.53 16.19
C LYS A 76 -7.62 14.13 16.73
N ASP A 77 -7.85 13.06 15.96
CA ASP A 77 -7.60 11.69 16.40
C ASP A 77 -6.12 11.48 16.81
N LEU A 78 -5.17 11.96 16.02
CA LEU A 78 -3.74 11.88 16.36
C LEU A 78 -3.39 12.69 17.62
N ARG A 79 -3.93 13.92 17.76
CA ARG A 79 -3.73 14.73 18.97
C ARG A 79 -4.33 14.06 20.21
N ASP A 80 -5.51 13.45 20.10
CA ASP A 80 -6.17 12.72 21.19
C ASP A 80 -5.35 11.48 21.61
N ARG A 81 -4.65 10.84 20.67
CA ARG A 81 -3.69 9.75 20.92
C ARG A 81 -2.34 10.22 21.50
N GLY A 82 -2.19 11.53 21.74
CA GLY A 82 -1.01 12.14 22.35
C GLY A 82 0.14 12.42 21.38
N PHE A 83 -0.11 12.37 20.07
CA PHE A 83 0.92 12.73 19.09
C PHE A 83 1.07 14.24 18.96
N TYR A 84 2.29 14.67 18.68
CA TYR A 84 2.54 15.95 18.06
C TYR A 84 2.64 15.73 16.54
N LEU A 85 2.11 16.69 15.80
CA LEU A 85 2.12 16.66 14.34
C LEU A 85 2.06 18.09 13.81
N SER A 86 2.63 18.28 12.63
CA SER A 86 2.61 19.55 11.91
C SER A 86 2.00 19.37 10.52
N PRO A 87 1.30 20.39 9.99
CA PRO A 87 0.91 20.44 8.59
C PRO A 87 2.14 20.28 7.69
N ALA A 88 2.07 19.37 6.72
CA ALA A 88 3.12 19.15 5.74
C ALA A 88 3.08 20.25 4.69
N ARG A 89 3.74 21.37 4.97
CA ARG A 89 3.75 22.58 4.13
C ARG A 89 5.15 23.11 3.94
N GLU A 90 5.40 23.74 2.79
CA GLU A 90 6.72 24.27 2.45
C GLU A 90 7.23 25.26 3.50
N GLY A 91 8.45 25.02 3.96
CA GLY A 91 9.10 25.78 5.02
C GLY A 91 8.65 25.42 6.44
N TRP A 92 7.55 24.66 6.62
CA TRP A 92 7.09 24.25 7.96
C TRP A 92 7.75 22.95 8.41
N VAL A 93 7.96 22.05 7.46
CA VAL A 93 8.62 20.76 7.65
C VAL A 93 9.58 20.49 6.49
N ASP A 94 10.51 19.58 6.71
CA ASP A 94 11.38 19.08 5.65
C ASP A 94 10.60 18.10 4.76
N ASP A 95 10.75 18.26 3.45
CA ASP A 95 10.12 17.42 2.42
C ASP A 95 8.59 17.24 2.64
N PRO A 96 7.78 18.29 2.40
CA PRO A 96 6.34 18.24 2.63
C PRO A 96 5.57 17.48 1.55
N ALA A 97 6.20 17.07 0.45
CA ALA A 97 5.52 16.45 -0.68
C ALA A 97 4.91 15.10 -0.28
N GLY A 98 3.75 14.77 -0.85
CA GLY A 98 3.09 13.47 -0.65
C GLY A 98 2.43 13.26 0.72
N ALA A 99 2.38 14.27 1.59
CA ALA A 99 1.74 14.19 2.90
C ALA A 99 0.91 15.44 3.22
N ASP A 100 -0.08 15.29 4.10
CA ASP A 100 -0.84 16.38 4.70
C ASP A 100 -0.34 16.72 6.10
N PHE A 101 0.17 15.70 6.82
CA PHE A 101 0.77 15.86 8.15
C PHE A 101 2.09 15.12 8.30
N VAL A 102 3.01 15.73 9.03
CA VAL A 102 4.19 15.09 9.59
C VAL A 102 3.93 14.82 11.06
N VAL A 103 3.90 13.54 11.44
CA VAL A 103 3.65 13.09 12.81
C VAL A 103 4.98 12.72 13.45
N TYR A 104 5.21 13.20 14.68
CA TYR A 104 6.46 12.99 15.41
C TYR A 104 6.35 11.75 16.32
N PRO A 105 7.46 11.05 16.62
CA PRO A 105 7.45 9.95 17.59
C PRO A 105 6.87 10.38 18.95
N ARG A 106 6.28 9.45 19.70
CA ARG A 106 5.73 9.77 21.02
C ARG A 106 6.81 10.36 21.94
N GLY A 107 6.49 11.48 22.59
CA GLY A 107 7.42 12.24 23.43
C GLY A 107 8.39 13.14 22.65
N LYS A 108 8.29 13.19 21.32
CA LYS A 108 9.02 14.09 20.41
C LYS A 108 8.07 15.10 19.78
N GLY A 109 8.63 16.21 19.30
CA GLY A 109 7.87 17.27 18.64
C GLY A 109 8.61 17.90 17.46
N PRO A 110 8.08 19.02 16.93
CA PRO A 110 8.62 19.69 15.75
C PRO A 110 10.07 20.17 15.89
N TRP A 111 10.58 20.25 17.12
CA TRP A 111 11.96 20.65 17.46
C TRP A 111 12.99 19.53 17.35
N ASP A 112 12.53 18.27 17.35
CA ASP A 112 13.42 17.12 17.54
C ASP A 112 14.00 16.57 16.24
N GLY A 113 13.50 16.99 15.08
CA GLY A 113 13.98 16.54 13.76
C GLY A 113 13.69 15.08 13.42
N ALA A 114 12.87 14.38 14.22
CA ALA A 114 12.51 12.98 14.01
C ALA A 114 11.06 12.85 13.55
N VAL A 115 10.83 12.12 12.46
CA VAL A 115 9.49 11.84 11.91
C VAL A 115 9.12 10.39 12.19
N ALA A 116 7.92 10.16 12.74
CA ALA A 116 7.35 8.83 12.89
C ALA A 116 6.54 8.45 11.65
N TYR A 117 5.64 9.34 11.22
CA TYR A 117 4.75 9.06 10.09
C TYR A 117 4.61 10.29 9.20
N ARG A 118 4.57 10.06 7.90
CA ARG A 118 4.08 11.02 6.90
C ARG A 118 2.66 10.62 6.54
N VAL A 119 1.68 11.37 7.01
CA VAL A 119 0.26 11.02 6.89
C VAL A 119 -0.36 11.76 5.71
N ARG A 120 -0.99 11.01 4.81
CA ARG A 120 -1.86 11.52 3.76
C ARG A 120 -3.32 11.25 4.14
N VAL A 121 -4.15 12.26 4.07
CA VAL A 121 -5.55 12.22 4.49
C VAL A 121 -6.44 12.00 3.30
N VAL A 122 -7.37 11.05 3.41
CA VAL A 122 -8.39 10.79 2.39
C VAL A 122 -9.73 10.46 3.04
N GLY A 123 -10.82 10.90 2.42
CA GLY A 123 -12.16 10.42 2.73
C GLY A 123 -12.42 9.07 2.03
N GLU A 124 -13.36 8.28 2.56
CA GLU A 124 -13.71 6.97 2.01
C GLU A 124 -14.13 6.96 0.53
N ARG A 125 -14.58 8.10 0.00
CA ARG A 125 -15.07 8.29 -1.38
C ARG A 125 -14.06 8.96 -2.30
N ASP A 126 -12.88 9.29 -1.78
CA ASP A 126 -11.81 9.85 -2.60
C ASP A 126 -11.20 8.76 -3.49
N THR A 127 -10.35 9.18 -4.41
CA THR A 127 -9.55 8.29 -5.24
C THR A 127 -8.08 8.44 -4.85
N VAL A 128 -7.35 7.32 -4.80
CA VAL A 128 -5.94 7.28 -4.40
C VAL A 128 -5.12 6.68 -5.52
N ASP A 129 -4.39 7.53 -6.26
CA ASP A 129 -3.46 7.07 -7.29
C ASP A 129 -2.36 6.18 -6.67
N ALA A 130 -2.07 5.07 -7.34
CA ALA A 130 -1.07 4.11 -6.88
C ALA A 130 0.33 4.73 -6.70
N ALA A 131 0.69 5.67 -7.58
CA ALA A 131 1.96 6.40 -7.53
C ALA A 131 2.14 7.27 -6.28
N ALA A 132 1.06 7.54 -5.54
CA ALA A 132 1.08 8.33 -4.33
C ALA A 132 1.01 7.48 -3.05
N LEU A 133 1.32 6.18 -3.17
CA LEU A 133 1.57 5.23 -2.09
C LEU A 133 3.05 4.84 -2.03
N GLY A 134 3.44 4.15 -0.96
CA GLY A 134 4.75 3.49 -0.83
C GLY A 134 5.75 4.19 0.09
N GLU A 135 5.45 5.41 0.56
CA GLU A 135 6.29 6.14 1.53
C GLU A 135 5.44 6.98 2.50
N CYS A 136 4.18 6.58 2.74
CA CYS A 136 3.25 7.31 3.58
C CYS A 136 2.30 6.40 4.36
N VAL A 137 1.67 6.97 5.38
CA VAL A 137 0.49 6.41 6.06
C VAL A 137 -0.75 7.07 5.48
N LEU A 138 -1.65 6.28 4.91
CA LEU A 138 -2.96 6.75 4.47
C LEU A 138 -3.92 6.75 5.66
N ALA A 139 -4.43 7.91 6.05
CA ALA A 139 -5.48 8.06 7.04
C ALA A 139 -6.83 8.19 6.32
N VAL A 140 -7.58 7.09 6.28
CA VAL A 140 -8.89 7.00 5.65
C VAL A 140 -9.96 7.34 6.67
N VAL A 141 -10.80 8.33 6.37
CA VAL A 141 -11.94 8.72 7.20
C VAL A 141 -13.23 8.22 6.55
N ASP A 142 -14.03 7.44 7.29
CA ASP A 142 -15.30 6.92 6.81
C ASP A 142 -16.49 7.88 7.04
N GLU A 143 -17.68 7.47 6.58
CA GLU A 143 -18.91 8.27 6.74
C GLU A 143 -19.38 8.45 8.19
N GLU A 144 -18.88 7.63 9.12
CA GLU A 144 -19.15 7.73 10.55
C GLU A 144 -18.05 8.51 11.30
N SER A 145 -17.10 9.12 10.57
CA SER A 145 -15.95 9.85 11.09
C SER A 145 -14.91 8.98 11.82
N GLU A 146 -14.93 7.66 11.62
CA GLU A 146 -13.86 6.78 12.12
C GLU A 146 -12.62 6.89 11.22
N VAL A 147 -11.44 6.89 11.83
CA VAL A 147 -10.16 6.97 11.13
C VAL A 147 -9.47 5.61 11.11
N THR A 148 -9.18 5.10 9.91
CA THR A 148 -8.35 3.92 9.69
C THR A 148 -7.01 4.32 9.09
N TYR A 149 -5.91 3.91 9.73
CA TYR A 149 -4.56 4.16 9.24
C TYR A 149 -4.02 2.93 8.50
N LEU A 150 -3.56 3.13 7.27
CA LEU A 150 -2.91 2.13 6.44
C LEU A 150 -1.47 2.59 6.17
N GLU A 151 -0.49 1.86 6.69
CA GLU A 151 0.92 2.10 6.37
C GLU A 151 1.21 1.55 4.99
N THR A 152 1.90 2.34 4.17
CA THR A 152 2.36 1.93 2.84
C THR A 152 3.87 2.07 2.72
N ASP A 153 4.51 1.04 2.15
CA ASP A 153 5.94 1.01 1.90
C ASP A 153 6.24 0.34 0.54
N ARG A 154 7.52 0.37 0.15
CA ARG A 154 8.06 -0.34 -1.01
C ARG A 154 8.81 -1.58 -0.55
N PRO A 155 8.19 -2.78 -0.53
CA PRO A 155 8.85 -3.97 -0.04
C PRO A 155 9.98 -4.41 -0.97
N ALA A 156 11.07 -4.90 -0.39
CA ALA A 156 12.03 -5.70 -1.15
C ALA A 156 11.42 -7.10 -1.37
N VAL A 157 11.18 -7.47 -2.63
CA VAL A 157 10.64 -8.78 -2.98
C VAL A 157 11.81 -9.69 -3.39
N GLY A 158 12.06 -10.72 -2.60
CA GLY A 158 13.12 -11.69 -2.85
C GLY A 158 13.03 -12.88 -1.92
N GLY A 159 13.66 -13.98 -2.30
CA GLY A 159 13.59 -15.22 -1.56
C GLY A 159 14.70 -16.20 -1.92
N THR A 160 14.65 -17.37 -1.29
CA THR A 160 15.58 -18.49 -1.45
C THR A 160 14.91 -19.73 -2.04
N SER A 161 13.64 -19.64 -2.45
CA SER A 161 12.83 -20.69 -3.09
C SER A 161 13.28 -21.00 -4.52
N VAL A 162 14.52 -21.46 -4.66
CA VAL A 162 15.15 -21.83 -5.92
C VAL A 162 15.38 -23.34 -5.93
N ALA A 163 14.91 -24.00 -6.98
CA ALA A 163 15.16 -25.42 -7.20
C ALA A 163 15.38 -25.69 -8.69
N ALA A 164 16.11 -26.77 -8.99
CA ALA A 164 16.28 -27.24 -10.36
C ALA A 164 14.91 -27.66 -10.91
N VAL A 165 14.56 -27.11 -12.08
CA VAL A 165 13.33 -27.45 -12.77
C VAL A 165 13.63 -28.51 -13.82
N PRO A 166 12.94 -29.66 -13.82
CA PRO A 166 13.16 -30.69 -14.83
C PRO A 166 12.52 -30.31 -16.16
N GLU A 167 13.14 -30.71 -17.28
CA GLU A 167 12.50 -30.66 -18.60
C GLU A 167 11.23 -31.53 -18.59
N THR A 168 10.13 -30.98 -19.07
CA THR A 168 8.80 -31.60 -19.02
C THR A 168 8.05 -31.40 -20.35
N GLU A 169 7.20 -32.35 -20.71
CA GLU A 169 6.25 -32.20 -21.83
C GLU A 169 4.83 -31.96 -21.30
N GLY A 170 4.01 -31.22 -22.05
CA GLY A 170 2.61 -31.00 -21.69
C GLY A 170 1.70 -30.67 -22.87
N ASP A 171 0.40 -30.93 -22.67
CA ASP A 171 -0.65 -30.65 -23.63
C ASP A 171 -1.39 -29.36 -23.27
N LEU A 172 -1.41 -28.40 -24.21
CA LEU A 172 -2.14 -27.14 -24.04
C LEU A 172 -3.65 -27.33 -24.19
N LEU A 173 -4.37 -27.12 -23.10
CA LEU A 173 -5.83 -27.18 -23.04
C LEU A 173 -6.44 -25.77 -23.04
N ALA A 174 -7.76 -25.68 -22.84
CA ALA A 174 -8.49 -24.41 -22.85
C ALA A 174 -7.94 -23.38 -21.84
N GLU A 175 -7.63 -23.82 -20.63
CA GLU A 175 -7.29 -22.92 -19.50
C GLU A 175 -6.06 -23.36 -18.71
N ARG A 176 -5.36 -24.41 -19.17
CA ARG A 176 -4.24 -25.02 -18.46
C ARG A 176 -3.36 -25.82 -19.41
N VAL A 177 -2.15 -26.15 -18.98
CA VAL A 177 -1.33 -27.19 -19.60
C VAL A 177 -1.32 -28.41 -18.70
N LEU A 178 -1.49 -29.59 -19.28
CA LEU A 178 -1.47 -30.85 -18.54
C LEU A 178 -0.20 -31.63 -18.86
N CYS A 179 0.60 -31.89 -17.83
CA CYS A 179 1.76 -32.77 -17.89
C CYS A 179 1.35 -34.13 -17.34
N TRP A 180 1.29 -35.15 -18.21
CA TRP A 180 0.76 -36.47 -17.85
C TRP A 180 1.70 -37.29 -16.96
N ASP A 181 2.99 -37.27 -17.26
CA ASP A 181 4.01 -38.02 -16.52
C ASP A 181 5.27 -37.15 -16.26
N PRO A 182 5.13 -36.03 -15.55
CA PRO A 182 6.25 -35.14 -15.26
C PRO A 182 7.16 -35.73 -14.17
N PRO A 183 8.45 -35.42 -14.17
CA PRO A 183 9.31 -35.74 -13.03
C PRO A 183 8.76 -35.12 -11.74
N ALA A 184 8.67 -35.91 -10.66
CA ALA A 184 8.06 -35.50 -9.39
C ALA A 184 8.61 -34.17 -8.84
N ALA A 185 9.89 -33.89 -9.10
CA ALA A 185 10.58 -32.66 -8.74
C ALA A 185 9.89 -31.39 -9.26
N LEU A 186 9.15 -31.44 -10.38
CA LEU A 186 8.40 -30.30 -10.92
C LEU A 186 7.42 -29.72 -9.89
N TYR A 187 6.70 -30.61 -9.20
CA TYR A 187 5.75 -30.22 -8.16
C TYR A 187 6.41 -30.17 -6.77
N GLU A 188 7.13 -31.22 -6.39
CA GLU A 188 7.60 -31.43 -5.01
C GLU A 188 8.70 -30.44 -4.59
N SER A 189 9.60 -30.08 -5.50
CA SER A 189 10.78 -29.25 -5.20
C SER A 189 10.77 -27.92 -5.95
N ALA A 190 10.31 -27.88 -7.21
CA ALA A 190 10.25 -26.66 -8.01
C ALA A 190 8.95 -25.87 -7.83
N PHE A 191 7.96 -26.44 -7.14
CA PHE A 191 6.68 -25.80 -6.81
C PHE A 191 5.91 -25.30 -8.03
N TYR A 192 5.89 -26.05 -9.13
CA TYR A 192 5.02 -25.73 -10.27
C TYR A 192 3.75 -26.59 -10.26
N GLY A 193 2.63 -25.95 -10.63
CA GLY A 193 1.37 -26.61 -10.85
C GLY A 193 0.72 -27.19 -9.60
N GLN A 194 -0.22 -28.10 -9.87
CA GLN A 194 -0.99 -28.85 -8.89
C GLN A 194 -1.16 -30.28 -9.38
N ARG A 195 -1.00 -31.28 -8.51
CA ARG A 195 -1.33 -32.67 -8.84
C ARG A 195 -2.80 -32.84 -9.19
N LEU A 196 -3.07 -33.55 -10.28
CA LEU A 196 -4.42 -33.90 -10.71
C LEU A 196 -4.95 -35.11 -9.95
N ASP A 197 -4.09 -36.11 -9.77
CA ASP A 197 -4.36 -37.38 -9.12
C ASP A 197 -3.09 -37.95 -8.47
N ASP A 198 -3.21 -39.15 -7.88
CA ASP A 198 -2.10 -39.88 -7.29
C ASP A 198 -1.19 -40.53 -8.35
N ASP A 199 -1.62 -40.56 -9.62
CA ASP A 199 -0.89 -41.17 -10.74
C ASP A 199 0.23 -40.27 -11.29
N GLY A 200 0.40 -39.07 -10.71
CA GLY A 200 1.56 -38.21 -10.94
C GLY A 200 1.34 -37.07 -11.92
N ALA A 201 0.17 -36.99 -12.58
CA ALA A 201 -0.13 -35.91 -13.51
C ALA A 201 -0.16 -34.54 -12.81
N VAL A 202 0.42 -33.53 -13.44
CA VAL A 202 0.48 -32.15 -12.93
C VAL A 202 -0.20 -31.21 -13.91
N GLN A 203 -1.15 -30.43 -13.40
CA GLN A 203 -1.73 -29.30 -14.14
C GLN A 203 -0.98 -28.01 -13.83
N LEU A 204 -0.57 -27.31 -14.88
CA LEU A 204 0.03 -25.98 -14.84
C LEU A 204 -1.02 -24.94 -15.24
N SER A 205 -1.08 -23.83 -14.50
CA SER A 205 -1.78 -22.64 -14.99
C SER A 205 -1.11 -22.10 -16.26
N LEU A 206 -1.84 -21.34 -17.08
CA LEU A 206 -1.28 -20.75 -18.31
C LEU A 206 -0.08 -19.83 -18.02
N VAL A 207 -0.08 -19.13 -16.88
CA VAL A 207 1.05 -18.28 -16.46
C VAL A 207 2.29 -19.13 -16.12
N GLU A 208 2.12 -20.20 -15.33
CA GLU A 208 3.21 -21.13 -15.02
C GLU A 208 3.78 -21.78 -16.29
N ALA A 209 2.89 -22.23 -17.18
CA ALA A 209 3.28 -22.86 -18.42
C ALA A 209 4.00 -21.89 -19.38
N ALA A 210 3.53 -20.64 -19.49
CA ALA A 210 4.18 -19.63 -20.31
C ALA A 210 5.59 -19.31 -19.80
N TYR A 211 5.78 -19.16 -18.48
CA TYR A 211 7.10 -19.01 -17.87
C TYR A 211 8.01 -20.19 -18.21
N LEU A 212 7.57 -21.42 -17.92
CA LEU A 212 8.39 -22.62 -18.13
C LEU A 212 8.74 -22.84 -19.61
N ALA A 213 7.81 -22.56 -20.52
CA ALA A 213 8.05 -22.69 -21.96
C ALA A 213 9.05 -21.64 -22.47
N ARG A 214 9.01 -20.40 -21.95
CA ARG A 214 10.00 -19.36 -22.27
C ARG A 214 11.41 -19.71 -21.79
N GLU A 215 11.51 -20.32 -20.61
CA GLU A 215 12.77 -20.82 -20.06
C GLU A 215 13.26 -22.11 -20.77
N GLY A 216 12.49 -22.67 -21.71
CA GLY A 216 12.83 -23.91 -22.42
C GLY A 216 12.68 -25.17 -21.57
N LEU A 217 11.99 -25.09 -20.43
CA LEU A 217 11.80 -26.18 -19.46
C LEU A 217 10.50 -26.96 -19.70
N LEU A 218 9.58 -26.41 -20.48
CA LEU A 218 8.32 -27.05 -20.86
C LEU A 218 8.17 -27.08 -22.38
N SER A 219 8.04 -28.28 -22.93
CA SER A 219 7.69 -28.50 -24.33
C SER A 219 6.19 -28.65 -24.49
N VAL A 220 5.59 -27.84 -25.36
CA VAL A 220 4.18 -27.88 -25.75
C VAL A 220 4.06 -27.67 -27.25
N ASP A 221 3.01 -28.20 -27.87
CA ASP A 221 2.75 -27.92 -29.29
C ASP A 221 2.53 -26.42 -29.53
N GLY A 222 3.21 -25.88 -30.55
CA GLY A 222 3.28 -24.44 -30.81
C GLY A 222 4.16 -23.62 -29.87
N GLY A 223 4.80 -24.24 -28.87
CA GLY A 223 5.77 -23.61 -27.98
C GLY A 223 5.20 -22.52 -27.07
N ALA A 224 6.07 -21.66 -26.53
CA ALA A 224 5.69 -20.58 -25.61
C ALA A 224 4.67 -19.61 -26.20
N ASP A 225 4.77 -19.31 -27.50
CA ASP A 225 3.86 -18.38 -28.18
C ASP A 225 2.42 -18.88 -28.15
N ALA A 226 2.19 -20.19 -28.38
CA ALA A 226 0.86 -20.78 -28.31
C ALA A 226 0.23 -20.67 -26.90
N VAL A 227 1.05 -20.84 -25.84
CA VAL A 227 0.57 -20.68 -24.45
C VAL A 227 0.23 -19.23 -24.15
N VAL A 228 1.08 -18.28 -24.58
CA VAL A 228 0.87 -16.85 -24.37
C VAL A 228 -0.37 -16.37 -25.12
N GLU A 229 -0.54 -16.76 -26.38
CA GLU A 229 -1.74 -16.47 -27.16
C GLU A 229 -3.00 -17.02 -26.48
N ARG A 230 -2.94 -18.24 -25.94
CA ARG A 230 -4.05 -18.81 -25.16
C ARG A 230 -4.32 -18.01 -23.89
N GLY A 231 -3.28 -17.63 -23.15
CA GLY A 231 -3.37 -16.79 -21.96
C GLY A 231 -4.08 -15.46 -22.23
N ARG A 232 -3.67 -14.75 -23.29
CA ARG A 232 -4.31 -13.51 -23.74
C ARG A 232 -5.76 -13.73 -24.19
N ALA A 233 -6.06 -14.85 -24.83
CA ALA A 233 -7.43 -15.17 -25.22
C ALA A 233 -8.36 -15.41 -24.00
N VAL A 234 -7.82 -15.90 -22.88
CA VAL A 234 -8.59 -16.19 -21.65
C VAL A 234 -8.67 -14.98 -20.73
N GLU A 235 -7.58 -14.25 -20.51
CA GLU A 235 -7.50 -13.19 -19.49
C GLU A 235 -7.28 -11.78 -20.06
N GLY A 236 -7.09 -11.64 -21.38
CA GLY A 236 -6.77 -10.37 -22.02
C GLY A 236 -5.41 -9.81 -21.58
N GLU A 237 -5.31 -8.49 -21.53
CA GLU A 237 -4.09 -7.76 -21.13
C GLU A 237 -3.63 -8.07 -19.69
N ARG A 238 -4.54 -8.57 -18.83
CA ARG A 238 -4.19 -9.00 -17.48
C ARG A 238 -3.18 -10.15 -17.52
N PHE A 239 -3.23 -11.01 -18.54
CA PHE A 239 -2.32 -12.13 -18.66
C PHE A 239 -0.86 -11.67 -18.73
N ASP A 240 -0.57 -10.69 -19.58
CA ASP A 240 0.80 -10.21 -19.80
C ASP A 240 1.38 -9.58 -18.53
N ARG A 241 0.59 -8.77 -17.80
CA ARG A 241 1.00 -8.21 -16.51
C ARG A 241 1.26 -9.30 -15.47
N ARG A 242 0.36 -10.29 -15.37
CA ARG A 242 0.53 -11.43 -14.45
C ARG A 242 1.76 -12.25 -14.78
N LEU A 243 2.05 -12.44 -16.07
CA LEU A 243 3.23 -13.15 -16.53
C LEU A 243 4.51 -12.38 -16.19
N ALA A 244 4.58 -11.08 -16.45
CA ALA A 244 5.73 -10.25 -16.05
C ALA A 244 6.01 -10.33 -14.54
N VAL A 245 4.95 -10.25 -13.71
CA VAL A 245 5.08 -10.38 -12.24
C VAL A 245 5.50 -11.79 -11.83
N TYR A 246 4.95 -12.82 -12.47
CA TYR A 246 5.35 -14.20 -12.23
C TYR A 246 6.83 -14.44 -12.54
N ASP A 247 7.29 -13.94 -13.68
CA ASP A 247 8.68 -14.00 -14.13
C ASP A 247 9.58 -13.32 -13.09
N ALA A 248 9.25 -12.08 -12.68
CA ALA A 248 10.02 -11.33 -11.68
C ALA A 248 10.07 -12.01 -10.31
N LEU A 249 8.96 -12.60 -9.84
CA LEU A 249 8.93 -13.36 -8.59
C LEU A 249 9.85 -14.59 -8.66
N ARG A 250 9.77 -15.37 -9.74
CA ARG A 250 10.62 -16.56 -9.94
C ARG A 250 12.09 -16.20 -10.05
N SER A 251 12.43 -15.16 -10.82
CA SER A 251 13.82 -14.67 -10.94
C SER A 251 14.38 -14.14 -9.61
N SER A 252 13.51 -13.67 -8.72
CA SER A 252 13.89 -13.19 -7.39
C SER A 252 13.93 -14.29 -6.32
N GLY A 253 13.80 -15.57 -6.72
CA GLY A 253 13.83 -16.71 -5.80
C GLY A 253 12.57 -16.85 -4.96
N VAL A 254 11.43 -16.36 -5.43
CA VAL A 254 10.13 -16.49 -4.78
C VAL A 254 9.26 -17.49 -5.55
N ALA A 255 8.56 -18.39 -4.85
CA ALA A 255 7.65 -19.33 -5.48
C ALA A 255 6.20 -18.83 -5.42
N PRO A 256 5.65 -18.25 -6.51
CA PRO A 256 4.23 -17.88 -6.57
C PRO A 256 3.31 -19.10 -6.74
N LYS A 257 2.19 -19.09 -6.01
CA LYS A 257 1.03 -19.95 -6.23
C LYS A 257 -0.23 -19.11 -6.41
N THR A 258 -1.32 -19.71 -6.89
CA THR A 258 -2.60 -19.00 -7.06
C THR A 258 -3.07 -18.33 -5.75
N GLY A 259 -3.40 -17.05 -5.83
CA GLY A 259 -4.00 -16.25 -4.76
C GLY A 259 -5.53 -16.30 -4.73
N PHE A 260 -6.17 -17.06 -5.64
CA PHE A 260 -7.62 -16.99 -5.91
C PHE A 260 -8.50 -17.13 -4.66
N LYS A 261 -8.13 -18.04 -3.73
CA LYS A 261 -8.87 -18.24 -2.47
C LYS A 261 -8.87 -17.03 -1.54
N PHE A 262 -8.04 -16.03 -1.83
CA PHE A 262 -7.87 -14.80 -1.07
C PHE A 262 -8.07 -13.56 -1.95
N GLY A 263 -8.78 -13.66 -3.08
CA GLY A 263 -9.05 -12.51 -3.94
C GLY A 263 -7.80 -11.87 -4.57
N ALA A 264 -6.67 -12.56 -4.55
CA ALA A 264 -5.39 -12.08 -5.07
C ALA A 264 -4.96 -12.88 -6.32
N ASP A 265 -4.04 -12.33 -7.11
CA ASP A 265 -3.46 -13.05 -8.26
C ASP A 265 -2.52 -14.15 -7.77
N PHE A 266 -1.66 -13.81 -6.82
CA PHE A 266 -0.69 -14.73 -6.24
C PHE A 266 -0.67 -14.70 -4.72
N ARG A 267 -0.29 -15.83 -4.15
CA ARG A 267 0.29 -15.93 -2.82
C ARG A 267 1.73 -16.39 -3.00
N THR A 268 2.67 -15.77 -2.31
CA THR A 268 4.10 -16.00 -2.52
C THR A 268 4.70 -16.85 -1.42
N TYR A 269 5.86 -17.45 -1.71
CA TYR A 269 6.64 -18.22 -0.75
C TYR A 269 8.11 -17.90 -0.98
N ALA A 270 8.65 -16.97 -0.20
CA ALA A 270 10.04 -16.53 -0.29
C ALA A 270 11.04 -17.59 0.19
N ASP A 271 10.71 -18.38 1.22
CA ASP A 271 11.64 -19.35 1.82
C ASP A 271 10.98 -20.72 1.92
N VAL A 272 10.96 -21.46 0.81
CA VAL A 272 10.38 -22.80 0.76
C VAL A 272 11.30 -23.80 0.04
N THR A 273 11.45 -24.98 0.64
CA THR A 273 12.33 -26.05 0.14
C THR A 273 11.59 -27.28 -0.36
N SER A 274 10.38 -27.58 0.16
CA SER A 274 9.52 -28.66 -0.36
C SER A 274 8.01 -28.38 -0.23
N ALA A 275 7.21 -28.95 -1.13
CA ALA A 275 5.75 -28.79 -1.14
C ALA A 275 5.05 -29.34 0.11
N ASP A 276 5.72 -30.20 0.87
CA ASP A 276 5.23 -30.77 2.12
C ASP A 276 5.48 -29.85 3.33
N ASP A 277 6.41 -28.91 3.21
CA ASP A 277 6.71 -27.89 4.22
C ASP A 277 6.65 -26.49 3.60
N LEU A 278 5.45 -26.14 3.13
CA LEU A 278 5.17 -24.87 2.47
C LEU A 278 5.40 -23.63 3.37
N GLY A 279 5.68 -23.79 4.66
CA GLY A 279 5.71 -22.68 5.61
C GLY A 279 4.42 -21.84 5.55
N HIS A 280 4.52 -20.57 5.93
CA HIS A 280 3.44 -19.61 5.70
C HIS A 280 3.81 -18.70 4.55
N SER A 281 2.93 -18.66 3.53
CA SER A 281 2.98 -17.62 2.49
C SER A 281 2.98 -16.25 3.18
N GLU A 282 3.80 -15.32 2.71
CA GLU A 282 4.15 -14.05 3.32
C GLU A 282 3.35 -12.87 2.74
N LEU A 283 3.18 -12.81 1.42
CA LEU A 283 2.40 -11.82 0.69
C LEU A 283 1.17 -12.44 0.02
N LEU A 284 0.13 -11.62 -0.10
CA LEU A 284 -0.89 -11.73 -1.14
C LEU A 284 -0.59 -10.64 -2.17
N VAL A 285 -0.40 -11.02 -3.43
CA VAL A 285 -0.04 -10.12 -4.52
C VAL A 285 -1.24 -9.92 -5.44
N ARG A 286 -1.66 -8.67 -5.60
CA ARG A 286 -2.56 -8.22 -6.68
C ARG A 286 -1.75 -7.55 -7.77
N VAL A 287 -2.02 -7.91 -9.03
CA VAL A 287 -1.34 -7.35 -10.20
C VAL A 287 -2.23 -6.31 -10.85
N LEU A 288 -1.77 -5.07 -10.91
CA LEU A 288 -2.54 -3.91 -11.38
C LEU A 288 -1.72 -3.08 -12.37
N PRO A 289 -2.37 -2.28 -13.24
CA PRO A 289 -1.68 -1.26 -14.02
C PRO A 289 -0.94 -0.25 -13.13
N ALA A 290 0.16 0.31 -13.61
CA ALA A 290 0.92 1.33 -12.87
C ALA A 290 0.14 2.63 -12.61
N ASP A 291 -0.79 2.97 -13.50
CA ASP A 291 -1.69 4.11 -13.39
C ASP A 291 -2.98 3.80 -12.62
N HIS A 292 -3.03 2.68 -11.90
CA HIS A 292 -4.22 2.30 -11.14
C HIS A 292 -4.59 3.36 -10.10
N ALA A 293 -5.89 3.63 -10.00
CA ALA A 293 -6.47 4.52 -9.01
C ALA A 293 -7.35 3.70 -8.06
N PHE A 294 -6.97 3.67 -6.79
CA PHE A 294 -7.65 2.90 -5.76
C PHE A 294 -8.84 3.65 -5.17
N GLU A 295 -9.90 2.90 -4.85
CA GLU A 295 -10.89 3.34 -3.86
C GLU A 295 -10.37 2.98 -2.45
N PRO A 296 -10.37 3.93 -1.47
CA PRO A 296 -9.93 3.66 -0.09
C PRO A 296 -10.65 2.46 0.55
N ARG A 297 -11.92 2.27 0.22
CA ARG A 297 -12.72 1.12 0.66
C ARG A 297 -12.12 -0.20 0.17
N ASP A 298 -11.70 -0.27 -1.09
CA ASP A 298 -11.12 -1.48 -1.68
C ASP A 298 -9.73 -1.78 -1.08
N LEU A 299 -8.91 -0.75 -0.87
CA LEU A 299 -7.65 -0.88 -0.11
C LEU A 299 -7.89 -1.44 1.30
N ALA A 300 -8.88 -0.92 2.03
CA ALA A 300 -9.21 -1.40 3.36
C ALA A 300 -9.71 -2.86 3.35
N LEU A 301 -10.48 -3.27 2.34
CA LEU A 301 -10.92 -4.66 2.15
C LEU A 301 -9.74 -5.60 1.88
N ASP A 302 -8.84 -5.20 1.00
CA ASP A 302 -7.62 -5.95 0.67
C ASP A 302 -6.74 -6.17 1.90
N VAL A 303 -6.48 -5.10 2.65
CA VAL A 303 -5.68 -5.15 3.89
C VAL A 303 -6.37 -6.04 4.94
N ARG A 304 -7.68 -5.91 5.10
CA ARG A 304 -8.45 -6.74 6.05
C ARG A 304 -8.39 -8.22 5.69
N LEU A 305 -8.46 -8.54 4.40
CA LEU A 305 -8.37 -9.90 3.89
C LEU A 305 -6.99 -10.50 4.17
N ALA A 306 -5.92 -9.78 3.83
CA ALA A 306 -4.54 -10.21 4.09
C ALA A 306 -4.29 -10.41 5.59
N HIS A 307 -4.69 -9.44 6.41
CA HIS A 307 -4.55 -9.52 7.87
C HIS A 307 -5.29 -10.74 8.45
N GLY A 308 -6.49 -11.03 7.96
CA GLY A 308 -7.28 -12.19 8.40
C GLY A 308 -6.59 -13.54 8.19
N VAL A 309 -5.67 -13.63 7.22
CA VAL A 309 -4.88 -14.84 6.93
C VAL A 309 -3.41 -14.71 7.30
N ARG A 310 -3.07 -13.70 8.13
CA ARG A 310 -1.72 -13.37 8.61
C ARG A 310 -0.71 -13.20 7.46
N LYS A 311 -1.09 -12.42 6.47
CA LYS A 311 -0.28 -12.05 5.31
C LYS A 311 -0.27 -10.55 5.15
N ARG A 312 0.74 -10.08 4.44
CA ARG A 312 0.84 -8.70 3.99
C ARG A 312 0.19 -8.56 2.62
N MET A 313 -0.58 -7.51 2.40
CA MET A 313 -1.07 -7.21 1.05
C MET A 313 0.02 -6.48 0.28
N ALA A 314 0.28 -6.91 -0.95
CA ALA A 314 1.20 -6.29 -1.88
C ALA A 314 0.54 -6.09 -3.24
N PHE A 315 0.85 -4.98 -3.88
CA PHE A 315 0.43 -4.62 -5.22
C PHE A 315 1.67 -4.60 -6.11
N ALA A 316 1.63 -5.36 -7.19
CA ALA A 316 2.60 -5.28 -8.28
C ALA A 316 1.99 -4.39 -9.36
N LEU A 317 2.47 -3.16 -9.42
CA LEU A 317 2.05 -2.11 -10.34
C LEU A 317 2.90 -2.22 -11.62
N VAL A 318 2.27 -2.60 -12.73
CA VAL A 318 2.96 -2.91 -13.98
C VAL A 318 2.63 -1.86 -15.03
N ASP A 319 3.66 -1.23 -15.60
CA ASP A 319 3.49 -0.26 -16.68
C ASP A 319 3.41 -0.92 -18.08
N ASP A 320 3.23 -0.12 -19.11
CA ASP A 320 3.14 -0.60 -20.51
C ASP A 320 4.46 -1.19 -21.03
N ALA A 321 5.60 -0.85 -20.41
CA ALA A 321 6.91 -1.41 -20.74
C ALA A 321 7.15 -2.77 -20.03
N GLY A 322 6.32 -3.10 -19.05
CA GLY A 322 6.47 -4.30 -18.20
C GLY A 322 7.33 -4.07 -16.97
N ASP A 323 7.71 -2.82 -16.66
CA ASP A 323 8.42 -2.48 -15.44
C ASP A 323 7.47 -2.61 -14.24
N ILE A 324 7.99 -3.13 -13.13
CA ILE A 324 7.20 -3.48 -11.95
C ILE A 324 7.61 -2.61 -10.76
N GLU A 325 6.64 -1.90 -10.23
CA GLU A 325 6.74 -1.19 -8.96
C GLU A 325 5.95 -1.93 -7.87
N TRP A 326 6.58 -2.13 -6.72
CA TRP A 326 5.97 -2.83 -5.59
C TRP A 326 5.52 -1.85 -4.52
N VAL A 327 4.26 -1.98 -4.10
CA VAL A 327 3.70 -1.28 -2.94
C VAL A 327 3.10 -2.31 -2.00
N ALA A 328 3.46 -2.30 -0.73
CA ALA A 328 2.77 -3.08 0.29
C ALA A 328 1.96 -2.17 1.22
N VAL A 329 0.86 -2.72 1.72
CA VAL A 329 -0.07 -2.00 2.58
C VAL A 329 -0.46 -2.86 3.76
N GLU A 330 -0.39 -2.29 4.96
CA GLU A 330 -0.77 -2.93 6.21
C GLU A 330 -1.56 -2.00 7.11
N ARG A 331 -2.35 -2.59 8.02
CA ARG A 331 -3.07 -1.80 9.01
C ARG A 331 -2.09 -1.28 10.06
N LEU A 332 -2.08 0.03 10.27
CA LEU A 332 -1.32 0.68 11.33
C LEU A 332 -2.25 1.04 12.50
N THR A 333 -1.73 0.89 13.72
CA THR A 333 -2.33 1.48 14.93
C THR A 333 -1.29 2.43 15.54
N PRO A 334 -1.39 3.75 15.26
CA PRO A 334 -0.39 4.73 15.71
C PRO A 334 -0.21 4.78 17.23
#